data_AF-A0A2I7ZI16-F1
#
_entry.id   AF-A0A2I7ZI16-F1
#
_cell.length_a   1.000
_cell.length_b   1.000
_cell.length_c   1.000
_cell.angle_alpha   90.00
_cell.angle_beta   90.00
_cell.angle_gamma   90.00
#
_symmetry.space_group_name_H-M   'P 1'
#
loop_
_entity.id
_entity.type
_entity.pdbx_description
1 polymer ?
#
loop_
_entity_poly.entity_id
_entity_poly.type
_entity_poly.pdbx_seq_one_letter_code
_entity_poly.pdbx_strand_id
1 'polypeptide(L)'
;MILVGLAIDQIAQSGLSSLSVIYYSAQLFSCRSNILWISDDFENECAYYISKDSKLSLENSVLALIQSVLQTLNLNEEQCTLMGFSKGGSAALYYGLKFNFKNIIASCPQLHIGSYVSRHWPNVANNMMGNNYDQGDINILDNLIPDLLKNKEIKTNIFI
;
A
#
# COMPACT_ATOMS: atom_id res chain seq x y z
N MET A 1 0.24 17.22 -10.80
CA MET A 1 0.84 16.02 -10.16
C MET A 1 0.16 15.82 -8.82
N ILE A 2 -0.08 14.56 -8.45
CA ILE A 2 -0.63 14.17 -7.15
C ILE A 2 0.32 13.18 -6.44
N LEU A 3 0.42 13.31 -5.13
CA LEU A 3 1.04 12.33 -4.25
C LEU A 3 -0.06 11.53 -3.54
N VAL A 4 0.01 10.20 -3.59
CA VAL A 4 -0.88 9.32 -2.84
C VAL A 4 -0.07 8.64 -1.75
N GLY A 5 -0.38 8.97 -0.51
CA GLY A 5 0.25 8.38 0.66
C GLY A 5 -0.55 7.20 1.20
N LEU A 6 0.06 6.02 1.14
CA LEU A 6 -0.41 4.78 1.74
C LEU A 6 0.42 4.56 3.00
N ALA A 7 -0.02 5.03 4.17
CA ALA A 7 0.83 4.96 5.38
C ALA A 7 0.11 5.10 6.73
N ILE A 8 -1.22 5.25 6.76
CA ILE A 8 -1.90 5.67 8.00
C ILE A 8 -2.62 4.49 8.64
N ASP A 9 -2.09 3.94 9.74
CA ASP A 9 -2.77 2.94 10.58
C ASP A 9 -1.94 2.49 11.81
N GLN A 10 -2.54 1.61 12.63
CA GLN A 10 -1.98 1.06 13.87
C GLN A 10 -0.68 0.26 13.70
N ILE A 11 -0.47 -0.46 12.59
CA ILE A 11 0.78 -1.23 12.38
C ILE A 11 1.93 -0.25 12.16
N ALA A 12 1.71 0.80 11.37
CA ALA A 12 2.69 1.88 11.21
C ALA A 12 2.94 2.66 12.52
N GLN A 13 1.91 2.82 13.36
CA GLN A 13 2.01 3.52 14.66
C GLN A 13 2.61 2.66 15.79
N SER A 14 2.53 1.34 15.72
CA SER A 14 3.13 0.44 16.73
C SER A 14 4.66 0.35 16.64
N GLY A 15 5.23 0.68 15.48
CA GLY A 15 6.68 0.73 15.26
C GLY A 15 7.30 2.11 15.50
N LEU A 16 6.48 3.16 15.48
CA LEU A 16 6.87 4.57 15.65
C LEU A 16 5.75 5.27 16.40
N SER A 17 6.03 5.70 17.64
CA SER A 17 5.16 6.54 18.47
C SER A 17 4.34 7.54 17.64
N SER A 18 3.09 7.81 18.04
CA SER A 18 2.01 8.70 17.53
C SER A 18 2.36 10.01 16.75
N LEU A 19 3.63 10.33 16.58
CA LEU A 19 4.22 11.45 15.86
C LEU A 19 4.37 11.26 14.35
N SER A 20 4.34 10.05 13.79
CA SER A 20 4.69 9.80 12.37
C SER A 20 3.69 10.39 11.35
N VAL A 21 2.39 10.50 11.70
CA VAL A 21 1.39 11.23 10.90
C VAL A 21 1.72 12.73 10.83
N ILE A 22 2.34 13.27 11.88
CA ILE A 22 2.75 14.67 11.98
C ILE A 22 4.05 14.92 11.19
N TYR A 23 4.96 13.93 11.11
CA TYR A 23 6.23 14.10 10.39
C TYR A 23 6.08 14.17 8.87
N TYR A 24 5.29 13.28 8.24
CA TYR A 24 5.04 13.38 6.80
C TYR A 24 4.22 14.61 6.44
N SER A 25 3.22 14.96 7.26
CA SER A 25 2.40 16.15 7.00
C SER A 25 3.23 17.44 7.09
N ALA A 26 4.08 17.62 8.11
CA ALA A 26 4.93 18.80 8.28
C ALA A 26 5.82 19.10 7.06
N GLN A 27 6.49 18.08 6.51
CA GLN A 27 7.39 18.24 5.36
C GLN A 27 6.61 18.42 4.05
N LEU A 28 5.48 17.72 3.90
CA LEU A 28 4.66 17.79 2.69
C LEU A 28 3.81 19.06 2.57
N PHE A 29 3.60 19.85 3.65
CA PHE A 29 2.99 21.19 3.53
C PHE A 29 3.78 22.14 2.63
N SER A 30 5.08 21.90 2.46
CA SER A 30 5.92 22.68 1.52
C SER A 30 5.82 22.17 0.07
N CYS A 31 5.28 20.98 -0.14
CA CYS A 31 5.12 20.37 -1.46
C CYS A 31 3.90 20.97 -2.17
N ARG A 32 4.11 21.68 -3.28
CA ARG A 32 3.02 22.20 -4.13
C ARG A 32 2.42 21.10 -5.01
N SER A 33 1.80 20.10 -4.39
CA SER A 33 1.10 19.02 -5.08
C SER A 33 -0.27 18.78 -4.44
N ASN A 34 -1.18 18.16 -5.19
CA ASN A 34 -2.36 17.56 -4.59
C ASN A 34 -1.90 16.35 -3.76
N ILE A 35 -2.47 16.12 -2.59
CA ILE A 35 -2.10 14.99 -1.73
C ILE A 35 -3.37 14.24 -1.33
N LEU A 36 -3.40 12.94 -1.61
CA LEU A 36 -4.41 12.01 -1.12
C LEU A 36 -3.79 11.09 -0.08
N TRP A 37 -4.33 11.07 1.12
CA TRP A 37 -3.95 10.12 2.16
C TRP A 37 -5.00 9.03 2.26
N ILE A 38 -4.56 7.78 2.27
CA ILE A 38 -5.44 6.63 2.47
C ILE A 38 -5.00 5.92 3.76
N SER A 39 -5.97 5.71 4.65
CA SER A 39 -5.78 4.98 5.91
C SER A 39 -6.10 3.49 5.69
N ASP A 40 -5.28 2.59 6.24
CA ASP A 40 -5.55 1.14 6.24
C ASP A 40 -6.40 0.76 7.45
N ASP A 41 -7.62 1.29 7.49
CA ASP A 41 -8.61 0.94 8.51
C ASP A 41 -9.85 0.38 7.82
N PHE A 42 -9.88 -0.94 7.67
CA PHE A 42 -10.94 -1.66 6.98
C PHE A 42 -11.66 -2.56 7.98
N GLU A 43 -12.76 -2.05 8.54
CA GLU A 43 -13.53 -2.68 9.62
C GLU A 43 -12.74 -2.84 10.94
N ASN A 44 -12.00 -1.80 11.33
CA ASN A 44 -11.18 -1.73 12.55
C ASN A 44 -9.95 -2.65 12.54
N GLU A 45 -9.51 -3.10 11.36
CA GLU A 45 -8.31 -3.91 11.24
C GLU A 45 -7.54 -3.57 9.95
N CYS A 46 -6.23 -3.79 9.97
CA CYS A 46 -5.37 -3.55 8.81
C CYS A 46 -5.52 -4.65 7.76
N ALA A 47 -5.31 -4.30 6.49
CA ALA A 47 -5.46 -5.22 5.37
C ALA A 47 -4.40 -5.04 4.27
N TYR A 48 -3.31 -4.30 4.56
CA TYR A 48 -2.26 -3.95 3.60
C TYR A 48 -2.80 -3.22 2.37
N TYR A 49 -3.99 -2.60 2.47
CA TYR A 49 -4.70 -2.03 1.33
C TYR A 49 -5.01 -3.05 0.21
N ILE A 50 -4.93 -4.37 0.45
CA ILE A 50 -4.96 -5.39 -0.63
C ILE A 50 -6.15 -6.32 -0.51
N SER A 51 -6.25 -7.08 0.59
CA SER A 51 -7.18 -8.22 0.67
C SER A 51 -7.91 -8.31 1.99
N LYS A 52 -9.10 -8.89 1.92
CA LYS A 52 -9.89 -9.33 3.07
C LYS A 52 -10.51 -10.68 2.79
N ASP A 53 -10.41 -11.62 3.74
CA ASP A 53 -10.90 -13.00 3.59
C ASP A 53 -10.45 -13.66 2.26
N SER A 54 -9.16 -13.50 1.92
CA SER A 54 -8.55 -13.96 0.65
C SER A 54 -9.18 -13.38 -0.62
N LYS A 55 -10.00 -12.32 -0.51
CA LYS A 55 -10.61 -11.59 -1.64
C LYS A 55 -9.92 -10.25 -1.84
N LEU A 56 -9.71 -9.88 -3.11
CA LEU A 56 -9.14 -8.60 -3.52
C LEU A 56 -10.19 -7.47 -3.63
N SER A 57 -11.24 -7.50 -2.79
CA SER A 57 -12.28 -6.46 -2.79
C SER A 57 -11.74 -5.10 -2.35
N LEU A 58 -10.81 -5.10 -1.40
CA LEU A 58 -10.13 -3.90 -0.94
C LEU A 58 -9.23 -3.31 -2.02
N GLU A 59 -8.55 -4.17 -2.79
CA GLU A 59 -7.75 -3.73 -3.93
C GLU A 59 -8.52 -2.83 -4.89
N ASN A 60 -9.67 -3.33 -5.33
CA ASN A 60 -10.52 -2.62 -6.27
C ASN A 60 -11.05 -1.31 -5.67
N SER A 61 -11.36 -1.30 -4.38
CA SER A 61 -11.91 -0.13 -3.68
C SER A 61 -10.87 0.99 -3.55
N VAL A 62 -9.64 0.66 -3.15
CA VAL A 62 -8.53 1.61 -3.05
C VAL A 62 -8.14 2.13 -4.43
N LEU A 63 -8.06 1.25 -5.44
CA LEU A 63 -7.80 1.68 -6.81
C LEU A 63 -8.88 2.63 -7.33
N ALA A 64 -10.15 2.31 -7.13
CA ALA A 64 -11.27 3.13 -7.56
C ALA A 64 -11.25 4.52 -6.89
N LEU A 65 -10.89 4.59 -5.61
CA LEU A 65 -10.70 5.86 -4.91
C LEU A 65 -9.58 6.69 -5.55
N ILE A 66 -8.40 6.09 -5.79
CA ILE A 66 -7.27 6.78 -6.43
C ILE A 66 -7.68 7.28 -7.82
N GLN A 67 -8.32 6.43 -8.63
CA GLN A 67 -8.79 6.78 -9.97
C GLN A 67 -9.86 7.88 -9.97
N SER A 68 -10.78 7.86 -9.01
CA SER A 68 -11.80 8.90 -8.87
C SER A 68 -11.19 10.27 -8.56
N VAL A 69 -10.18 10.30 -7.68
CA VAL A 69 -9.44 11.54 -7.38
C VAL A 69 -8.62 12.02 -8.57
N LEU A 70 -7.95 11.11 -9.28
CA LEU A 70 -7.24 11.45 -10.53
C LEU A 70 -8.18 12.08 -11.56
N GLN A 71 -9.33 11.45 -11.81
CA GLN A 71 -10.35 11.97 -12.72
C GLN A 71 -10.85 13.35 -12.30
N THR A 72 -11.15 13.54 -11.01
CA THR A 72 -11.61 14.84 -10.47
C THR A 72 -10.58 15.95 -10.69
N LEU A 73 -9.29 15.62 -10.64
CA LEU A 73 -8.19 16.55 -10.84
C LEU A 73 -7.74 16.64 -12.32
N ASN A 74 -8.39 15.91 -13.22
CA ASN A 74 -8.00 15.76 -14.62
C ASN A 74 -6.52 15.32 -14.78
N LEU A 75 -6.12 14.34 -13.97
CA LEU A 75 -4.80 13.70 -13.95
C LEU A 75 -4.91 12.21 -14.34
N ASN A 76 -3.77 11.59 -14.59
CA ASN A 76 -3.65 10.14 -14.84
C ASN A 76 -2.47 9.53 -14.05
N GLU A 77 -2.24 8.24 -14.24
CA GLU A 77 -1.20 7.43 -13.58
C GLU A 77 0.23 7.93 -13.86
N GLU A 78 0.46 8.59 -15.02
CA GLU A 78 1.75 9.22 -15.36
C GLU A 78 2.06 10.44 -14.50
N GLN A 79 1.03 11.08 -13.95
CA GLN A 79 1.13 12.29 -13.13
C GLN A 79 0.91 12.02 -11.63
N CYS A 80 0.95 10.74 -11.24
CA CYS A 80 0.71 10.27 -9.89
C CYS A 80 1.98 9.61 -9.30
N THR A 81 2.28 9.93 -8.04
CA THR A 81 3.32 9.25 -7.26
C THR A 81 2.66 8.51 -6.11
N LEU A 82 2.83 7.18 -6.06
CA LEU A 82 2.44 6.39 -4.90
C LEU A 82 3.61 6.40 -3.91
N MET A 83 3.32 6.63 -2.63
CA MET A 83 4.35 6.62 -1.60
C MET A 83 3.90 5.98 -0.31
N GLY A 84 4.84 5.37 0.40
CA GLY A 84 4.59 4.80 1.72
C GLY A 84 5.84 4.25 2.40
N PHE A 85 5.68 3.93 3.68
CA PHE A 85 6.71 3.37 4.55
C PHE A 85 6.28 2.01 5.09
N SER A 86 7.19 1.05 5.23
CA SER A 86 6.89 -0.28 5.78
C SER A 86 5.76 -0.93 4.96
N LYS A 87 4.64 -1.30 5.59
CA LYS A 87 3.43 -1.80 4.91
C LYS A 87 2.96 -0.89 3.79
N GLY A 88 2.99 0.41 4.03
CA GLY A 88 2.66 1.43 3.05
C GLY A 88 3.57 1.42 1.83
N GLY A 89 4.86 1.15 2.04
CA GLY A 89 5.84 0.98 0.98
C GLY A 89 5.55 -0.27 0.16
N SER A 90 5.15 -1.37 0.82
CA SER A 90 4.69 -2.59 0.14
C SER A 90 3.47 -2.33 -0.73
N ALA A 91 2.48 -1.59 -0.22
CA ALA A 91 1.30 -1.22 -0.99
C ALA A 91 1.66 -0.29 -2.17
N ALA A 92 2.52 0.70 -1.97
CA ALA A 92 2.99 1.59 -3.04
C ALA A 92 3.69 0.81 -4.16
N LEU A 93 4.54 -0.16 -3.81
CA LEU A 93 5.13 -1.10 -4.77
C LEU A 93 4.07 -1.92 -5.50
N TYR A 94 3.18 -2.56 -4.75
CA TYR A 94 2.16 -3.44 -5.30
C TYR A 94 1.27 -2.72 -6.33
N TYR A 95 0.64 -1.62 -5.93
CA TYR A 95 -0.25 -0.86 -6.82
C TYR A 95 0.50 -0.23 -7.98
N GLY A 96 1.68 0.35 -7.71
CA GLY A 96 2.41 1.06 -8.74
C GLY A 96 2.92 0.12 -9.83
N LEU A 97 3.42 -1.06 -9.44
CA LEU A 97 3.82 -2.09 -10.38
C LEU A 97 2.63 -2.72 -11.08
N LYS A 98 1.55 -3.06 -10.38
CA LYS A 98 0.39 -3.75 -10.96
C LYS A 98 -0.37 -2.88 -11.96
N PHE A 99 -0.63 -1.62 -11.60
CA PHE A 99 -1.47 -0.69 -12.36
C PHE A 99 -0.68 0.38 -13.14
N ASN A 100 0.65 0.25 -13.20
CA ASN A 100 1.54 1.10 -13.99
C ASN A 100 1.51 2.59 -13.58
N PHE A 101 1.44 2.88 -12.27
CA PHE A 101 1.70 4.23 -11.80
C PHE A 101 3.16 4.60 -12.07
N LYS A 102 3.40 5.83 -12.50
CA LYS A 102 4.71 6.22 -13.02
C LYS A 102 5.80 6.36 -11.97
N ASN A 103 5.43 6.75 -10.75
CA ASN A 103 6.42 7.00 -9.70
C ASN A 103 6.01 6.27 -8.41
N ILE A 104 6.98 5.58 -7.79
CA ILE A 104 6.83 4.89 -6.51
C ILE A 104 7.94 5.35 -5.57
N ILE A 105 7.57 5.80 -4.37
CA ILE A 105 8.51 6.07 -3.26
C ILE A 105 8.19 5.08 -2.14
N ALA A 106 9.00 4.05 -1.96
CA ALA A 106 8.75 2.97 -1.01
C ALA A 106 9.90 2.86 -0.01
N SER A 107 9.68 3.30 1.23
CA SER A 107 10.69 3.19 2.28
C SER A 107 10.51 1.91 3.09
N CYS A 108 11.59 1.12 3.21
CA CYS A 108 11.67 -0.18 3.91
C CYS A 108 10.46 -1.13 3.71
N PRO A 109 10.03 -1.40 2.46
CA PRO A 109 8.86 -2.24 2.19
C PRO A 109 9.06 -3.69 2.62
N GLN A 110 8.03 -4.32 3.19
CA GLN A 110 7.99 -5.78 3.34
C GLN A 110 7.57 -6.43 2.02
N LEU A 111 8.43 -7.26 1.44
CA LEU A 111 8.15 -7.90 0.14
C LEU A 111 7.36 -9.20 0.28
N HIS A 112 7.51 -9.91 1.41
CA HIS A 112 6.79 -11.14 1.74
C HIS A 112 5.72 -10.83 2.80
N ILE A 113 4.57 -10.35 2.33
CA ILE A 113 3.49 -9.83 3.18
C ILE A 113 2.88 -10.94 4.04
N GLY A 114 2.53 -12.08 3.43
CA GLY A 114 1.85 -13.18 4.09
C GLY A 114 2.63 -13.75 5.26
N SER A 115 3.91 -14.07 5.03
CA SER A 115 4.81 -14.56 6.06
C SER A 115 5.03 -13.54 7.18
N TYR A 116 5.11 -12.25 6.83
CA TYR A 116 5.30 -11.18 7.81
C TYR A 116 4.08 -11.04 8.73
N VAL A 117 2.87 -10.93 8.17
CA VAL A 117 1.65 -10.78 8.97
C VAL A 117 1.33 -12.04 9.77
N SER A 118 1.52 -13.23 9.19
CA SER A 118 1.30 -14.50 9.90
C SER A 118 2.21 -14.64 11.13
N ARG A 119 3.47 -14.18 11.05
CA ARG A 119 4.44 -14.28 12.15
C ARG A 119 4.26 -13.20 13.23
N HIS A 120 3.97 -11.97 12.82
CA HIS A 120 4.06 -10.81 13.72
C HIS A 120 2.70 -10.19 14.06
N TRP A 121 1.69 -10.42 13.23
CA TRP A 121 0.39 -9.73 13.28
C TRP A 121 -0.77 -10.70 12.99
N PRO A 122 -1.02 -11.70 13.86
CA PRO A 122 -1.99 -12.77 13.58
C PRO A 122 -3.41 -12.27 13.34
N ASN A 123 -3.85 -11.19 14.00
CA ASN A 123 -5.17 -10.60 13.75
C ASN A 123 -5.28 -10.02 12.32
N VAL A 124 -4.21 -9.39 11.84
CA VAL A 124 -4.11 -8.84 10.48
C VAL A 124 -4.06 -9.97 9.47
N ALA A 125 -3.33 -11.05 9.77
CA ALA A 125 -3.32 -12.25 8.94
C ALA A 125 -4.73 -12.87 8.80
N ASN A 126 -5.46 -13.01 9.92
CA ASN A 126 -6.83 -13.47 9.92
C ASN A 126 -7.77 -12.53 9.14
N ASN A 127 -7.61 -11.21 9.26
CA ASN A 127 -8.41 -10.25 8.50
C ASN A 127 -8.15 -10.37 6.98
N MET A 128 -6.88 -10.52 6.59
CA MET A 128 -6.47 -10.57 5.19
C MET A 128 -6.79 -11.91 4.51
N MET A 129 -6.62 -13.04 5.20
CA MET A 129 -6.68 -14.39 4.64
C MET A 129 -7.84 -15.24 5.21
N GLY A 130 -8.57 -14.75 6.21
CA GLY A 130 -9.64 -15.47 6.90
C GLY A 130 -9.13 -16.36 8.06
N ASN A 131 -9.98 -16.69 9.03
CA ASN A 131 -9.58 -17.36 10.29
C ASN A 131 -8.95 -18.77 10.17
N ASN A 132 -9.02 -19.41 9.00
CA ASN A 132 -8.50 -20.76 8.76
C ASN A 132 -7.54 -20.79 7.56
N TYR A 133 -6.81 -19.69 7.34
CA TYR A 133 -5.85 -19.59 6.25
C TYR A 133 -4.75 -20.65 6.36
N ASP A 134 -4.24 -21.09 5.22
CA ASP A 134 -3.17 -22.09 5.15
C ASP A 134 -1.88 -21.54 4.52
N GLN A 135 -0.90 -22.42 4.29
CA GLN A 135 0.37 -22.03 3.68
C GLN A 135 0.20 -21.54 2.24
N GLY A 136 -0.82 -22.01 1.52
CA GLY A 136 -1.20 -21.52 0.20
C GLY A 136 -1.61 -20.06 0.23
N ASP A 137 -2.48 -19.67 1.17
CA ASP A 137 -2.89 -18.28 1.37
C ASP A 137 -1.69 -17.37 1.68
N ILE A 138 -0.80 -17.81 2.58
CA ILE A 138 0.45 -17.10 2.91
C ILE A 138 1.29 -16.88 1.64
N ASN A 139 1.46 -17.95 0.85
CA ASN A 139 2.28 -17.90 -0.36
C ASN A 139 1.68 -16.98 -1.43
N ILE A 140 0.35 -16.88 -1.53
CA ILE A 140 -0.31 -15.93 -2.45
C ILE A 140 0.13 -14.51 -2.11
N LEU A 141 0.02 -14.10 -0.84
CA LEU A 141 0.42 -12.76 -0.42
C LEU A 141 1.93 -12.51 -0.50
N ASP A 142 2.75 -13.53 -0.23
CA ASP A 142 4.21 -13.41 -0.30
C ASP A 142 4.75 -13.21 -1.71
N ASN A 143 4.01 -13.64 -2.73
CA ASN A 143 4.45 -13.59 -4.11
C ASN A 143 3.90 -12.38 -4.89
N LEU A 144 2.94 -11.62 -4.34
CA LEU A 144 2.33 -10.46 -5.01
C LEU A 144 3.34 -9.47 -5.58
N ILE A 145 4.30 -9.01 -4.76
CA ILE A 145 5.30 -8.02 -5.18
C ILE A 145 6.46 -8.69 -5.93
N PRO A 146 7.07 -9.81 -5.45
CA PRO A 146 8.14 -10.47 -6.16
C PRO A 146 7.78 -10.88 -7.60
N ASP A 147 6.58 -11.36 -7.85
CA ASP A 147 6.19 -11.79 -9.19
C ASP A 147 5.93 -10.62 -10.13
N LEU A 148 5.45 -9.47 -9.62
CA LEU A 148 5.34 -8.24 -10.40
C LEU A 148 6.71 -7.70 -10.83
N LEU A 149 7.74 -7.85 -9.98
CA LEU A 149 9.11 -7.43 -10.27
C LEU A 149 9.80 -8.33 -11.31
N LYS A 150 9.53 -9.64 -11.29
CA LYS A 150 10.13 -10.60 -12.24
C LYS A 150 9.58 -10.46 -13.66
N ASN A 151 8.30 -10.12 -13.80
CA ASN A 151 7.55 -10.30 -15.05
C ASN A 151 7.33 -9.02 -15.88
N LYS A 152 8.04 -7.92 -15.60
CA LYS A 152 7.82 -6.65 -16.31
C LYS A 152 9.10 -5.97 -16.79
N GLU A 153 9.01 -5.41 -17.99
CA GLU A 153 9.84 -4.27 -18.39
C GLU A 153 9.35 -3.06 -17.57
N ILE A 154 10.02 -2.78 -16.45
CA ILE A 154 9.58 -1.77 -15.48
C ILE A 154 9.79 -0.37 -16.09
N LYS A 155 8.68 0.28 -16.46
CA LYS A 155 8.64 1.69 -16.93
C LYS A 155 8.40 2.71 -15.80
N THR A 156 8.15 2.19 -14.61
CA THR A 156 7.91 2.94 -13.37
C THR A 156 9.24 3.36 -12.75
N ASN A 157 9.31 4.61 -12.31
CA ASN A 157 10.41 5.11 -11.51
C ASN A 157 10.23 4.64 -10.06
N ILE A 158 11.19 3.87 -9.54
CA ILE A 158 11.14 3.33 -8.18
C ILE A 158 12.25 3.97 -7.35
N PHE A 159 11.86 4.60 -6.24
CA PHE A 159 12.75 5.19 -5.25
C PHE A 159 12.60 4.42 -3.93
N ILE A 160 13.71 3.84 -3.43
CA ILE A 160 13.76 2.99 -2.23
C ILE A 160 14.77 3.56 -1.24
#